data_AF-A0A7W0PRK7-F1
#
_entry.id   AF-A0A7W0PRK7-F1
#
_cell.length_a   1.000
_cell.length_b   1.000
_cell.length_c   1.000
_cell.angle_alpha   90.00
_cell.angle_beta   90.00
_cell.angle_gamma   90.00
#
_symmetry.space_group_name_H-M   'P 1'
#
loop_
_entity.id
_entity.type
_entity.pdbx_description
1 polymer ?
#
loop_
_entity_poly.entity_id
_entity_poly.type
_entity_poly.pdbx_seq_one_letter_code
_entity_poly.pdbx_strand_id
1 'polypeptide(L)'
;AVLNSVESNKSGVASAVNGAVREMGFAFGLALLGTIMNQTYKSRFEESSQVQGLRDPSNSALGPLQPVIDQIGEGINYAGQVIYNPTYFASVPGDVADILSSVSAAAFVEGMHRSFIITGVAIIGVAIVSFFLVKDSVAEAPAEEPDELAGIVPAPSGVLGE
;
A
#
# COMPACT_ATOMS: atom_id res chain seq x y z
N ALA A 1 20.75 -4.01 -8.85
CA ALA A 1 21.38 -5.18 -9.50
C ALA A 1 20.68 -5.66 -10.79
N VAL A 2 19.48 -5.17 -11.17
CA VAL A 2 18.82 -5.59 -12.44
C VAL A 2 19.36 -4.86 -13.69
N LEU A 3 19.91 -3.66 -13.53
CA LEU A 3 20.39 -2.82 -14.65
C LEU A 3 21.79 -3.18 -15.15
N ASN A 4 22.49 -4.11 -14.49
CA ASN A 4 23.85 -4.52 -14.86
C ASN A 4 23.87 -5.76 -15.79
N SER A 5 22.70 -6.31 -16.13
CA SER A 5 22.55 -7.54 -16.93
C SER A 5 21.83 -7.32 -18.28
N VAL A 6 21.73 -6.08 -18.75
CA VAL A 6 21.03 -5.71 -19.99
C VAL A 6 21.97 -4.95 -20.92
N GLU A 7 22.05 -5.37 -22.19
CA GLU A 7 22.73 -4.63 -23.27
C GLU A 7 22.27 -3.16 -23.27
N SER A 8 23.18 -2.21 -23.52
CA SER A 8 22.88 -0.77 -23.40
C SER A 8 21.68 -0.31 -24.24
N ASN A 9 21.37 -1.00 -25.33
CA ASN A 9 20.20 -0.75 -26.20
C ASN A 9 18.84 -1.13 -25.58
N LYS A 10 18.81 -1.93 -24.49
CA LYS A 10 17.60 -2.43 -23.82
C LYS A 10 17.39 -1.83 -22.41
N SER A 11 18.35 -1.06 -21.92
CA SER A 11 18.30 -0.43 -20.59
C SER A 11 17.09 0.49 -20.40
N GLY A 12 16.69 1.23 -21.46
CA GLY A 12 15.49 2.08 -21.42
C GLY A 12 14.19 1.29 -21.23
N VAL A 13 14.05 0.15 -21.92
CA VAL A 13 12.87 -0.74 -21.78
C VAL A 13 12.87 -1.39 -20.40
N ALA A 14 14.03 -1.85 -19.91
CA ALA A 14 14.15 -2.44 -18.58
C ALA A 14 13.78 -1.44 -17.46
N SER A 15 14.20 -0.18 -17.58
CA SER A 15 13.84 0.88 -16.63
C SER A 15 12.34 1.19 -16.65
N ALA A 16 11.73 1.30 -17.83
CA ALA A 16 10.30 1.56 -17.96
C ALA A 16 9.44 0.44 -17.35
N VAL A 17 9.82 -0.82 -17.60
CA VAL A 17 9.13 -1.98 -17.01
C VAL A 17 9.28 -2.00 -15.48
N ASN A 18 10.48 -1.75 -14.95
CA ASN A 18 10.69 -1.68 -13.51
C ASN A 18 9.88 -0.55 -12.86
N GLY A 19 9.76 0.60 -13.53
CA GLY A 19 8.88 1.69 -13.12
C GLY A 19 7.40 1.24 -13.07
N ALA A 20 6.90 0.67 -14.17
CA ALA A 20 5.51 0.21 -14.25
C ALA A 20 5.17 -0.85 -13.19
N VAL A 21 6.06 -1.81 -12.95
CA VAL A 21 5.88 -2.84 -11.91
C VAL A 21 5.79 -2.20 -10.52
N ARG A 22 6.65 -1.20 -10.23
CA ARG A 22 6.62 -0.49 -8.95
C ARG A 22 5.32 0.29 -8.75
N GLU A 23 4.85 0.98 -9.77
CA GLU A 23 3.59 1.75 -9.72
C GLU A 23 2.38 0.85 -9.54
N MET A 24 2.30 -0.25 -10.30
CA MET A 24 1.24 -1.26 -10.15
C MET A 24 1.26 -1.89 -8.75
N GLY A 25 2.44 -2.24 -8.25
CA GLY A 25 2.60 -2.78 -6.90
C GLY A 25 2.13 -1.81 -5.82
N PHE A 26 2.40 -0.51 -5.98
CA PHE A 26 1.94 0.52 -5.06
C PHE A 26 0.41 0.67 -5.07
N ALA A 27 -0.20 0.81 -6.25
CA ALA A 27 -1.65 0.95 -6.39
C ALA A 27 -2.39 -0.29 -5.85
N PHE A 28 -1.90 -1.48 -6.19
CA PHE A 28 -2.45 -2.73 -5.68
C PHE A 28 -2.31 -2.83 -4.15
N GLY A 29 -1.15 -2.47 -3.60
CA GLY A 29 -0.92 -2.44 -2.16
C GLY A 29 -1.91 -1.53 -1.44
N LEU A 30 -2.13 -0.31 -1.93
CA LEU A 30 -3.13 0.60 -1.35
C LEU A 30 -4.55 0.03 -1.41
N ALA A 31 -4.95 -0.55 -2.54
CA ALA A 31 -6.28 -1.14 -2.70
C ALA A 31 -6.51 -2.33 -1.75
N LEU A 32 -5.50 -3.19 -1.61
CA LEU A 32 -5.56 -4.33 -0.69
C LEU A 32 -5.67 -3.87 0.77
N LEU A 33 -4.85 -2.90 1.17
CA LEU A 33 -4.90 -2.35 2.54
C LEU A 33 -6.24 -1.67 2.82
N GLY A 34 -6.76 -0.89 1.87
CA GLY A 34 -8.10 -0.29 1.99
C GLY A 34 -9.20 -1.34 2.15
N THR A 35 -9.11 -2.45 1.42
CA THR A 35 -10.06 -3.58 1.54
C THR A 35 -10.00 -4.22 2.92
N ILE A 36 -8.80 -4.51 3.43
CA ILE A 36 -8.59 -5.10 4.76
C ILE A 36 -9.10 -4.17 5.86
N MET A 37 -8.81 -2.87 5.76
CA MET A 37 -9.29 -1.86 6.71
C MET A 37 -10.80 -1.80 6.70
N ASN A 38 -11.43 -1.74 5.52
CA ASN A 38 -12.88 -1.67 5.41
C ASN A 38 -13.55 -2.93 5.95
N GLN A 39 -13.02 -4.11 5.63
CA GLN A 39 -13.57 -5.37 6.14
C GLN A 39 -13.46 -5.46 7.67
N THR A 40 -12.32 -5.06 8.25
CA THR A 40 -12.14 -5.05 9.70
C THR A 40 -13.07 -4.05 10.36
N TYR A 41 -13.19 -2.85 9.80
CA TYR A 41 -14.11 -1.82 10.30
C TYR A 41 -15.54 -2.37 10.39
N LYS A 42 -16.05 -2.98 9.30
CA LYS A 42 -17.42 -3.52 9.25
C LYS A 42 -17.66 -4.57 10.33
N SER A 43 -16.76 -5.56 10.42
CA SER A 43 -16.86 -6.62 11.45
C SER A 43 -16.83 -6.04 12.86
N ARG A 44 -15.92 -5.10 13.16
CA ARG A 44 -15.80 -4.51 14.50
C ARG A 44 -16.99 -3.60 14.85
N PHE A 45 -17.53 -2.89 13.88
CA PHE A 45 -18.71 -2.06 14.06
C PHE A 45 -19.94 -2.92 14.35
N GLU A 46 -20.15 -4.00 13.61
CA GLU A 46 -21.28 -4.94 13.80
C GLU A 46 -21.17 -5.75 15.10
N GLU A 47 -19.95 -6.12 15.52
CA GLU A 47 -19.69 -6.85 16.77
C GLU A 47 -19.84 -5.98 18.03
N SER A 48 -19.91 -4.66 17.91
CA SER A 48 -20.03 -3.77 19.05
C SER A 48 -21.35 -3.94 19.78
N SER A 49 -21.29 -4.19 21.09
CA SER A 49 -22.48 -4.32 21.95
C SER A 49 -23.31 -3.04 22.00
N GLN A 50 -22.67 -1.87 21.85
CA GLN A 50 -23.38 -0.58 21.79
C GLN A 50 -24.21 -0.45 20.50
N VAL A 51 -23.65 -0.88 19.36
CA VAL A 51 -24.39 -0.90 18.08
C VAL A 51 -25.51 -1.93 18.12
N GLN A 52 -25.28 -3.10 18.71
CA GLN A 52 -26.32 -4.11 18.90
C GLN A 52 -27.47 -3.60 19.78
N GLY A 53 -27.16 -2.84 20.84
CA GLY A 53 -28.17 -2.18 21.68
C GLY A 53 -29.00 -1.14 20.91
N LEU A 54 -28.37 -0.40 19.98
CA LEU A 54 -29.09 0.52 19.10
C LEU A 54 -29.95 -0.19 18.03
N ARG A 55 -29.65 -1.46 17.74
CA ARG A 55 -30.40 -2.32 16.81
C ARG A 55 -31.50 -3.14 17.49
N ASP A 56 -31.76 -2.91 18.78
CA ASP A 56 -32.76 -3.68 19.53
C ASP A 56 -34.16 -3.51 18.92
N PRO A 57 -34.74 -4.59 18.34
CA PRO A 57 -36.05 -4.52 17.68
C PRO A 57 -37.21 -4.27 18.67
N SER A 58 -36.98 -4.44 19.98
CA SER A 58 -37.96 -4.12 21.01
C SER A 58 -38.12 -2.62 21.23
N ASN A 59 -37.15 -1.80 20.80
CA ASN A 59 -37.18 -0.36 20.96
C ASN A 59 -37.70 0.33 19.69
N SER A 60 -39.03 0.48 19.60
CA SER A 60 -39.71 1.10 18.46
C SER A 60 -39.28 2.55 18.18
N ALA A 61 -38.77 3.26 19.19
CA ALA A 61 -38.30 4.64 19.05
C ALA A 61 -37.00 4.75 18.24
N LEU A 62 -36.21 3.68 18.18
CA LEU A 62 -34.96 3.62 17.42
C LEU A 62 -35.14 3.09 15.99
N GLY A 63 -36.35 2.65 15.62
CA GLY A 63 -36.68 2.15 14.29
C GLY A 63 -36.28 3.10 13.14
N PRO A 64 -36.57 4.41 13.22
CA PRO A 64 -36.16 5.37 12.19
C PRO A 64 -34.65 5.55 12.04
N LEU A 65 -33.86 5.15 13.03
CA LEU A 65 -32.40 5.29 13.02
C LEU A 65 -31.69 4.05 12.43
N GLN A 66 -32.39 2.94 12.23
CA GLN A 66 -31.79 1.73 11.67
C GLN A 66 -31.09 1.96 10.31
N PRO A 67 -31.70 2.69 9.34
CA PRO A 67 -31.03 2.96 8.06
C PRO A 67 -29.74 3.77 8.22
N VAL A 68 -29.67 4.66 9.22
CA VAL A 68 -28.48 5.45 9.54
C VAL A 68 -27.37 4.55 10.09
N ILE A 69 -27.72 3.66 11.02
CA ILE A 69 -26.79 2.69 11.62
C ILE A 69 -26.27 1.73 10.54
N ASP A 70 -27.14 1.27 9.64
CA ASP A 70 -26.77 0.42 8.51
C ASP A 70 -25.78 1.12 7.58
N GLN A 71 -26.09 2.35 7.17
CA GLN A 71 -25.23 3.12 6.27
C GLN A 71 -23.86 3.41 6.88
N ILE A 72 -23.78 3.75 8.17
CA ILE A 72 -22.49 3.93 8.87
C ILE A 72 -21.71 2.60 8.94
N GLY A 73 -22.42 1.48 9.06
CA GLY A 73 -21.86 0.13 9.05
C GLY A 73 -21.44 -0.39 7.67
N GLU A 74 -21.91 0.20 6.56
CA GLU A 74 -21.56 -0.25 5.21
C GLU A 74 -20.07 -0.15 4.91
N GLY A 75 -19.40 0.84 5.49
CA GLY A 75 -17.95 1.00 5.37
C GLY A 75 -17.41 2.29 5.97
N ILE A 76 -16.08 2.41 5.91
CA ILE A 76 -15.31 3.49 6.57
C ILE A 76 -15.63 4.89 6.06
N ASN A 77 -16.22 5.01 4.86
CA ASN A 77 -16.50 6.29 4.21
C ASN A 77 -17.54 7.14 4.97
N TYR A 78 -18.38 6.51 5.78
CA TYR A 78 -19.46 7.14 6.53
C TYR A 78 -19.15 7.31 8.02
N ALA A 79 -17.93 6.97 8.45
CA ALA A 79 -17.50 7.06 9.83
C ALA A 79 -17.15 8.50 10.27
N GLY A 80 -16.94 8.68 11.57
CA GLY A 80 -16.34 9.89 12.13
C GLY A 80 -17.24 11.12 12.03
N GLN A 81 -16.70 12.25 11.55
CA GLN A 81 -17.43 13.52 11.53
C GLN A 81 -18.56 13.57 10.50
N VAL A 82 -18.56 12.64 9.52
CA VAL A 82 -19.65 12.50 8.53
C VAL A 82 -20.99 12.20 9.22
N ILE A 83 -20.96 11.54 10.38
CA ILE A 83 -22.16 11.21 11.18
C ILE A 83 -22.94 12.45 11.60
N TYR A 84 -22.25 13.58 11.83
CA TYR A 84 -22.88 14.86 12.21
C TYR A 84 -23.29 15.70 11.02
N ASN A 85 -23.02 15.25 9.79
CA ASN A 85 -23.28 16.04 8.61
C ASN A 85 -24.74 15.87 8.16
N PRO A 86 -25.56 16.94 8.20
CA PRO A 86 -26.97 16.87 7.85
C PRO A 86 -27.23 16.55 6.36
N THR A 87 -26.21 16.67 5.51
CA THR A 87 -26.28 16.26 4.09
C THR A 87 -26.33 14.73 3.93
N TYR A 88 -25.68 13.99 4.83
CA TYR A 88 -25.62 12.53 4.76
C TYR A 88 -26.63 11.86 5.69
N PHE A 89 -26.86 12.45 6.87
CA PHE A 89 -27.78 11.90 7.87
C PHE A 89 -28.76 12.97 8.35
N ALA A 90 -30.06 12.69 8.21
CA ALA A 90 -31.08 13.52 8.84
C ALA A 90 -30.86 13.53 10.35
N SER A 91 -31.10 14.68 11.00
CA SER A 91 -30.81 14.97 12.42
C SER A 91 -30.85 13.75 13.34
N VAL A 92 -29.67 13.19 13.61
CA VAL A 92 -29.47 12.08 14.54
C VAL A 92 -29.45 12.64 15.97
N PRO A 93 -30.13 12.02 16.94
CA PRO A 93 -30.00 12.40 18.35
C PRO A 93 -28.53 12.42 18.79
N GLY A 94 -28.13 13.43 19.57
CA GLY A 94 -26.72 13.65 19.90
C GLY A 94 -26.08 12.48 20.65
N ASP A 95 -26.82 11.85 21.56
CA ASP A 95 -26.41 10.65 22.29
C ASP A 95 -26.15 9.46 21.35
N VAL A 96 -27.01 9.25 20.35
CA VAL A 96 -26.83 8.20 19.36
C VAL A 96 -25.64 8.52 18.44
N ALA A 97 -25.50 9.78 18.02
CA ALA A 97 -24.39 10.22 17.19
C ALA A 97 -23.04 10.05 17.91
N ASP A 98 -22.97 10.36 19.20
CA ASP A 98 -21.79 10.16 20.04
C ASP A 98 -21.41 8.67 20.14
N ILE A 99 -22.40 7.80 20.37
CA ILE A 99 -22.17 6.35 20.40
C ILE A 99 -21.64 5.86 19.06
N LEU A 100 -22.31 6.19 17.95
CA LEU A 100 -21.90 5.76 16.62
C LEU A 100 -20.51 6.29 16.26
N SER A 101 -20.22 7.55 16.57
CA SER A 101 -18.90 8.14 16.36
C SER A 101 -17.81 7.43 17.15
N SER A 102 -18.06 7.14 18.43
CA SER A 102 -17.10 6.45 19.29
C SER A 102 -16.81 5.02 18.82
N VAL A 103 -17.85 4.25 18.46
CA VAL A 103 -17.71 2.88 17.96
C VAL A 103 -17.03 2.86 16.59
N SER A 104 -17.43 3.74 15.67
CA SER A 104 -16.79 3.86 14.36
C SER A 104 -15.30 4.23 14.48
N ALA A 105 -14.94 5.14 15.40
CA ALA A 105 -13.54 5.50 15.63
C ALA A 105 -12.73 4.31 16.17
N ALA A 106 -13.27 3.56 17.13
CA ALA A 106 -12.61 2.37 17.65
C ALA A 106 -12.42 1.29 16.57
N ALA A 107 -13.46 1.02 15.76
CA ALA A 107 -13.40 0.08 14.65
C ALA A 107 -12.38 0.50 13.59
N PHE A 108 -12.26 1.80 13.30
CA PHE A 108 -11.27 2.34 12.37
C PHE A 108 -9.84 2.14 12.87
N VAL A 109 -9.56 2.49 14.13
CA VAL A 109 -8.23 2.32 14.73
C VAL A 109 -7.82 0.84 14.75
N GLU A 110 -8.74 -0.05 15.07
CA GLU A 110 -8.51 -1.49 15.03
C GLU A 110 -8.22 -1.99 13.60
N GLY A 111 -8.97 -1.50 12.60
CA GLY A 111 -8.69 -1.76 11.19
C GLY A 111 -7.27 -1.33 10.78
N MET A 112 -6.85 -0.14 11.22
CA MET A 112 -5.50 0.36 10.99
C MET A 112 -4.44 -0.52 11.66
N HIS A 113 -4.66 -0.93 12.90
CA HIS A 113 -3.73 -1.79 13.64
C HIS A 113 -3.55 -3.15 12.95
N ARG A 114 -4.64 -3.79 12.53
CA ARG A 114 -4.59 -5.06 11.79
C ARG A 114 -3.86 -4.92 10.46
N SER A 115 -4.11 -3.84 9.72
CA SER A 115 -3.39 -3.57 8.46
C SER A 115 -1.89 -3.45 8.70
N PHE A 116 -1.45 -2.74 9.74
CA PHE A 116 -0.02 -2.65 10.06
C PHE A 116 0.62 -4.01 10.36
N ILE A 117 -0.08 -4.89 11.10
CA ILE A 117 0.41 -6.24 11.37
C ILE A 117 0.56 -7.02 10.05
N ILE A 118 -0.47 -7.00 9.19
CA ILE A 118 -0.45 -7.72 7.91
C ILE A 118 0.68 -7.19 7.02
N THR A 119 0.82 -5.87 6.92
CA THR A 119 1.93 -5.25 6.16
C THR A 119 3.28 -5.64 6.75
N GLY A 120 3.44 -5.62 8.08
CA GLY A 120 4.68 -6.04 8.74
C GLY A 120 5.07 -7.46 8.39
N VAL A 121 4.12 -8.41 8.48
CA VAL A 121 4.33 -9.81 8.09
C VAL A 121 4.66 -9.93 6.60
N ALA A 122 3.96 -9.20 5.74
CA ALA A 122 4.22 -9.20 4.30
C ALA A 122 5.63 -8.69 3.96
N ILE A 123 6.07 -7.59 4.59
CA ILE A 123 7.41 -7.03 4.41
C ILE A 123 8.48 -8.05 4.83
N ILE A 124 8.30 -8.70 5.98
CA ILE A 124 9.23 -9.75 6.44
C ILE A 124 9.28 -10.89 5.41
N GLY A 125 8.13 -11.36 4.91
CA GLY A 125 8.07 -12.39 3.88
C GLY A 125 8.80 -11.99 2.59
N VAL A 126 8.57 -10.77 2.10
CA VAL A 126 9.25 -10.23 0.91
C VAL A 126 10.76 -10.12 1.14
N ALA A 127 11.19 -9.69 2.33
CA ALA A 127 12.60 -9.60 2.68
C ALA A 127 13.29 -10.98 2.68
N ILE A 128 12.63 -12.01 3.22
CA ILE A 128 13.13 -13.40 3.20
C ILE A 128 13.27 -13.90 1.76
N VAL A 129 12.23 -13.74 0.93
CA VAL A 129 12.27 -14.18 -0.48
C VAL A 129 13.38 -13.44 -1.24
N SER A 130 13.48 -12.12 -1.02
CA SER A 130 14.51 -11.29 -1.64
C SER A 130 15.92 -11.72 -1.22
N PHE A 131 16.13 -12.09 0.04
CA PHE A 131 17.40 -12.61 0.54
C PHE A 131 17.82 -13.90 -0.19
N PHE A 132 16.89 -14.84 -0.40
CA PHE A 132 17.18 -16.08 -1.13
C PHE A 132 17.46 -15.83 -2.62
N LEU A 133 16.69 -14.95 -3.28
CA LEU A 133 16.89 -14.62 -4.70
C LEU A 133 18.22 -13.93 -4.97
N VAL A 134 18.62 -12.98 -4.12
CA VAL A 134 19.91 -12.28 -4.26
C VAL A 134 21.08 -13.23 -4.06
N LYS A 135 20.96 -14.21 -3.15
CA LYS A 135 22.03 -15.18 -2.90
C LYS A 135 22.30 -16.08 -4.11
N ASP A 136 21.27 -16.41 -4.90
CA ASP A 136 21.41 -17.19 -6.13
C ASP A 136 21.92 -16.35 -7.33
N SER A 137 21.97 -15.03 -7.21
CA SER A 137 22.25 -14.09 -8.30
C SER A 137 23.66 -13.50 -8.28
N VAL A 138 24.66 -14.14 -7.65
CA VAL A 138 26.06 -13.71 -7.74
C VAL A 138 26.55 -13.98 -9.17
N ALA A 139 26.24 -13.05 -10.07
CA ALA A 139 26.77 -13.02 -11.42
C ALA A 139 28.26 -12.73 -11.35
N GLU A 140 29.04 -13.64 -11.93
CA GLU A 140 30.48 -13.52 -12.16
C GLU A 140 30.77 -12.18 -12.83
N ALA A 141 31.53 -11.32 -12.16
CA ALA A 141 31.93 -10.04 -12.72
C ALA A 141 32.74 -10.31 -14.00
N PRO A 142 32.43 -9.66 -15.15
CA PRO A 142 33.28 -9.77 -16.32
C PRO A 142 34.69 -9.35 -15.94
N ALA A 143 35.68 -10.21 -16.21
CA ALA A 143 37.08 -9.87 -16.04
C ALA A 143 37.35 -8.55 -16.77
N GLU A 144 37.95 -7.57 -16.08
CA GLU A 144 38.48 -6.36 -16.70
C GLU A 144 39.43 -6.78 -17.82
N GLU A 145 39.03 -6.59 -19.08
CA GLU A 145 39.96 -6.69 -20.20
C GLU A 145 40.99 -5.57 -20.04
N PRO A 146 42.30 -5.89 -20.00
CA PRO A 146 43.34 -4.89 -19.81
C PRO A 146 43.34 -3.90 -20.98
N ASP A 147 43.32 -2.62 -20.63
CA ASP A 147 43.30 -1.44 -21.48
C ASP A 147 44.36 -1.52 -22.60
N GLU A 148 43.94 -1.86 -23.82
CA GLU A 148 44.79 -2.02 -25.01
C GLU A 148 45.18 -0.67 -25.65
N LEU A 149 45.20 0.43 -24.87
CA LEU A 149 45.51 1.79 -25.33
C LEU A 149 46.89 2.32 -24.90
N ALA A 150 47.74 1.51 -24.26
CA ALA A 150 49.12 1.89 -23.92
C ALA A 150 50.14 1.66 -25.07
N GLY A 151 49.69 1.68 -26.34
CA GLY A 151 50.49 1.27 -27.51
C GLY A 151 50.74 2.35 -28.58
N ILE A 152 50.52 3.64 -28.30
CA ILE A 152 50.89 4.70 -29.26
C ILE A 152 52.38 5.03 -29.10
N VAL A 153 53.22 4.30 -29.83
CA VAL A 153 54.62 4.67 -30.08
C VAL A 153 54.63 5.88 -31.02
N PRO A 154 55.25 7.03 -30.69
CA PRO A 154 55.36 8.13 -31.62
C PRO A 154 56.30 7.75 -32.78
N ALA A 155 55.83 7.97 -34.01
CA ALA A 155 56.58 7.68 -35.24
C ALA A 155 57.89 8.50 -35.32
N PRO A 156 59.00 7.92 -35.81
CA PRO A 156 60.22 8.68 -36.04
C PRO A 156 60.00 9.67 -37.19
N SER A 157 60.21 10.96 -36.91
CA SER A 157 60.22 12.02 -37.91
C SER A 157 61.38 11.79 -38.89
N GLY A 158 61.05 11.35 -40.11
CA GLY A 158 61.97 11.36 -41.23
C GLY A 158 62.30 12.80 -41.63
N VAL A 159 63.59 13.14 -41.59
CA VAL A 159 64.13 14.37 -42.20
C VAL A 159 64.56 14.01 -43.62
N LEU A 160 63.98 14.68 -44.61
CA LEU A 160 64.40 14.70 -46.02
C LEU A 160 64.96 16.09 -46.34
N GLY A 161 66.17 16.14 -46.93
CA GLY A 161 66.80 17.30 -47.59
C GLY A 161 67.41 18.35 -46.63
N GLU A 162 68.63 18.85 -46.80
CA GLU A 162 69.53 18.98 -47.97
C GLU A 162 71.00 18.72 -47.60
#